data_AF-A0A7L4QGR0-F1
#
_entry.id   AF-A0A7L4QGR0-F1
#
_cell.length_a   1.000
_cell.length_b   1.000
_cell.length_c   1.000
_cell.angle_alpha   90.00
_cell.angle_beta   90.00
_cell.angle_gamma   90.00
#
_symmetry.space_group_name_H-M   'P 1'
#
loop_
_entity.id
_entity.type
_entity.pdbx_description
1 polymer ?
#
loop_
_entity_poly.entity_id
_entity_poly.type
_entity_poly.pdbx_seq_one_letter_code
_entity_poly.pdbx_strand_id
1 'polypeptide(L)' 'CTVYGASENPFQVIVAKTNLGSSVIGVVDGTSAEKVEDKYEKKERRDILEKIGYKVE' A
#
# COMPACT_ATOMS: atom_id res chain seq x y z
N CYS A 1 9.25 11.82 14.05
CA CYS A 1 9.13 10.39 13.70
C CYS A 1 7.82 10.16 12.96
N THR A 2 7.82 9.31 11.93
CA THR A 2 6.68 9.11 11.02
C THR A 2 6.60 7.62 10.65
N VAL A 3 5.40 7.13 10.33
CA VAL A 3 5.19 5.80 9.74
C VAL A 3 5.36 5.91 8.23
N TYR A 4 6.28 5.14 7.63
CA TYR A 4 6.56 5.20 6.19
C TYR A 4 5.58 4.37 5.34
N GLY A 5 5.05 3.27 5.89
CA GLY A 5 4.08 2.40 5.24
C GLY A 5 3.72 1.21 6.12
N ALA A 6 2.58 0.59 5.88
CA ALA A 6 2.09 -0.57 6.63
C ALA A 6 1.13 -1.39 5.75
N SER A 7 1.53 -2.61 5.42
CA SER A 7 0.72 -3.57 4.66
C SER A 7 1.20 -5.00 4.94
N GLU A 8 0.51 -5.98 4.37
CA GLU A 8 0.94 -7.40 4.35
C GLU A 8 1.61 -7.82 3.04
N ASN A 9 1.79 -6.89 2.09
CA ASN A 9 2.38 -7.18 0.79
C ASN A 9 3.88 -7.52 0.92
N PRO A 10 4.52 -8.11 -0.12
CA PRO A 10 5.97 -8.11 -0.21
C PRO A 10 6.52 -6.68 -0.04
N PHE A 11 7.28 -6.46 1.03
CA PHE A 11 7.63 -5.12 1.50
C PHE A 11 9.15 -4.95 1.58
N GLN A 12 9.65 -3.83 1.07
CA GLN A 12 11.08 -3.50 1.11
C GLN A 12 11.32 -2.08 1.62
N VAL A 13 12.49 -1.86 2.25
CA VAL A 13 12.91 -0.54 2.74
C VAL A 13 14.14 -0.10 1.94
N ILE A 14 14.07 1.10 1.36
CA ILE A 14 15.20 1.70 0.67
C ILE A 14 16.00 2.52 1.69
N VAL A 15 17.27 2.16 1.86
CA VAL A 15 18.17 2.78 2.83
C VAL A 15 19.33 3.43 2.10
N ALA A 16 19.52 4.74 2.32
CA ALA A 16 20.72 5.45 1.92
C ALA A 16 21.76 5.36 3.04
N LYS A 17 23.00 4.98 2.69
CA LYS A 17 24.13 4.93 3.62
C LYS A 17 25.14 6.04 3.29
N THR A 18 25.61 6.72 4.31
CA THR A 18 26.65 7.76 4.25
C THR A 18 27.82 7.38 5.17
N ASN A 19 28.87 8.21 5.21
CA ASN A 19 29.96 8.04 6.16
C ASN A 19 29.54 8.22 7.63
N LEU A 20 28.44 8.95 7.89
CA LEU A 20 27.92 9.18 9.24
C LEU A 20 26.98 8.04 9.68
N GLY A 21 26.14 7.53 8.79
CA GLY A 21 25.14 6.53 9.13
C GLY A 21 24.15 6.24 8.01
N SER A 22 23.02 5.63 8.38
CA SER A 22 21.97 5.19 7.46
C SER A 22 20.69 5.99 7.66
N SER A 23 19.97 6.26 6.56
CA SER A 23 18.63 6.85 6.59
C SER A 23 17.68 6.05 5.72
N VAL A 24 16.44 5.88 6.18
CA VAL A 24 15.35 5.42 5.32
C VAL A 24 15.02 6.55 4.35
N ILE A 25 14.97 6.24 3.06
CA ILE A 25 14.61 7.20 2.01
C ILE A 25 13.30 6.84 1.30
N GLY A 26 12.77 5.64 1.54
CA GLY A 26 11.49 5.21 1.01
C GLY A 26 11.18 3.75 1.33
N VAL A 27 9.97 3.34 0.96
CA VAL A 27 9.49 1.95 1.06
C VAL A 27 8.95 1.51 -0.29
N VAL A 28 9.08 0.23 -0.59
CA VAL A 28 8.41 -0.43 -1.72
C VAL A 28 7.36 -1.36 -1.11
N ASP A 29 6.09 -0.99 -1.30
CA ASP A 29 4.92 -1.71 -0.80
C ASP A 29 4.23 -2.42 -1.97
N GLY A 30 4.61 -3.67 -2.21
CA GLY A 30 4.08 -4.47 -3.32
C GLY A 30 4.48 -3.98 -4.71
N THR A 31 3.68 -4.36 -5.70
CA THR A 31 3.88 -4.00 -7.11
C THR A 31 3.19 -2.68 -7.45
N SER A 32 3.70 -1.98 -8.47
CA SER A 32 3.04 -0.80 -9.02
C SER A 32 1.75 -1.18 -9.75
N ALA A 33 0.70 -0.37 -9.60
CA ALA A 33 -0.53 -0.54 -10.38
C ALA A 33 -0.27 -0.32 -11.89
N GLU A 34 -0.79 -1.21 -12.73
CA GLU A 34 -0.55 -1.20 -14.18
C GLU A 34 -1.69 -0.55 -14.99
N LYS A 35 -2.89 -0.42 -14.39
CA LYS A 35 -4.09 0.12 -15.07
C LYS A 35 -5.00 0.88 -14.11
N VAL A 36 -5.85 1.72 -14.69
CA VAL A 36 -6.94 2.41 -13.97
C VAL A 36 -8.19 1.53 -13.98
N GLU A 37 -8.89 1.48 -12.85
CA GLU A 37 -10.11 0.67 -12.70
C GLU A 37 -11.29 1.15 -13.58
N ASP A 38 -12.06 0.20 -14.11
CA ASP A 38 -13.29 0.46 -14.85
C ASP A 38 -14.54 0.55 -13.94
N LYS A 39 -15.72 0.71 -14.56
CA LYS A 39 -17.00 0.84 -13.82
C LYS A 39 -17.45 -0.45 -13.12
N TYR A 40 -17.06 -1.61 -13.65
CA TYR A 40 -17.41 -2.92 -13.09
C TYR A 40 -16.48 -3.25 -11.93
N GLU A 41 -15.17 -3.01 -12.06
CA GLU A 41 -14.16 -3.18 -11.01
C GLU A 41 -14.45 -2.27 -9.80
N LYS A 42 -14.95 -1.05 -10.04
CA LYS A 42 -15.44 -0.15 -8.98
C LYS A 42 -16.59 -0.74 -8.17
N LYS A 43 -17.51 -1.45 -8.84
CA LYS A 43 -18.64 -2.11 -8.16
C LYS A 43 -18.11 -3.30 -7.35
N GLU A 44 -17.24 -4.11 -7.93
CA GLU A 44 -16.64 -5.27 -7.29
C GLU A 44 -15.93 -4.92 -5.98
N ARG A 45 -15.04 -3.93 -5.97
CA ARG A 45 -14.33 -3.55 -4.73
C ARG A 45 -15.26 -3.02 -3.64
N ARG A 46 -16.37 -2.38 -4.00
CA ARG A 46 -17.37 -1.90 -3.04
C ARG A 46 -18.17 -3.05 -2.44
N ASP A 47 -18.57 -4.01 -3.28
CA ASP A 47 -19.26 -5.21 -2.84
C ASP A 47 -18.37 -6.05 -1.89
N ILE A 48 -17.05 -6.09 -2.13
CA ILE A 48 -16.09 -6.73 -1.21
C ILE A 48 -16.06 -6.05 0.15
N LEU A 49 -16.02 -4.71 0.21
CA LEU A 49 -16.01 -3.97 1.49
C LEU A 49 -17.25 -4.28 2.34
N GLU A 50 -18.44 -4.35 1.72
CA GLU A 50 -19.65 -4.76 2.43
C GLU A 50 -19.56 -6.21 2.93
N LYS A 51 -19.03 -7.13 2.10
CA LYS A 51 -18.87 -8.55 2.46
C LYS A 51 -17.90 -8.77 3.63
N ILE A 52 -16.83 -7.98 3.73
CA ILE A 52 -15.87 -8.08 4.84
C ILE A 52 -16.28 -7.27 6.07
N GLY A 53 -17.50 -6.71 6.09
CA GLY A 53 -18.10 -6.10 7.27
C GLY A 53 -17.98 -4.58 7.38
N TYR A 54 -17.46 -3.88 6.37
CA TYR A 54 -17.44 -2.41 6.33
C TYR A 54 -18.75 -1.84 5.77
N LYS A 55 -19.88 -2.27 6.34
CA LYS A 55 -21.21 -1.72 6.07
C LYS A 55 -21.87 -1.35 7.40
N VAL A 56 -22.36 -0.12 7.49
CA VAL A 56 -23.19 0.34 8.60
C VAL A 56 -24.65 0.19 8.23
N GLU A 57 -25.48 -0.17 9.21
CA GLU A 57 -26.94 -0.16 9.09
C GLU A 57 -27.51 1.27 9.14
#